data_AF-J2LIG1-F1
#
_entry.id   AF-J2LIG1-F1
#
_cell.length_a   1.000
_cell.length_b   1.000
_cell.length_c   1.000
_cell.angle_alpha   90.00
_cell.angle_beta   90.00
_cell.angle_gamma   90.00
#
_symmetry.space_group_name_H-M   'P 1'
#
loop_
_entity.id
_entity.type
_entity.pdbx_description
1 polymer ?
#
loop_
_entity_poly.entity_id
_entity_poly.type
_entity_poly.pdbx_seq_one_letter_code
_entity_poly.pdbx_strand_id
1 'polypeptide(L)'
;MSTSSTSSIDTPGNDTSTGVSNDGDRPSTSSLDLGVIGNCSYSALIDKLGRIVWCCLPRFDGDPVFNALLDPGESGSLWSFELENFSHSEQWYEPNTAVLKTRLYDTLGQGVEITDFAPRFPSRGRFFRPQTLVRRVLPLNGAPRLRVLLRPRFDWGRELPKITRGSNHVRYVGTEMTLRLNTDAPISYLLDETAFVVSRPFNFLLGPDETLTGGIGDTARSFEQETVTYWRNWSRSLATPLEWQGA
;
A
#
# COMPACT_ATOMS: atom_id res chain seq x y z
N MET A 1 -70.98 44.49 2.17
CA MET A 1 -69.53 44.65 2.39
C MET A 1 -68.92 43.27 2.27
N SER A 2 -68.48 42.92 1.06
CA SER A 2 -67.05 42.85 0.69
C SER A 2 -66.44 41.53 1.20
N THR A 3 -66.48 40.48 0.38
CA THR A 3 -65.43 40.00 -0.57
C THR A 3 -64.65 38.82 0.01
N SER A 4 -64.85 37.66 -0.64
CA SER A 4 -63.87 36.67 -1.10
C SER A 4 -62.79 36.15 -0.13
N SER A 5 -62.75 34.83 0.03
CA SER A 5 -61.49 34.09 0.20
C SER A 5 -61.62 32.69 -0.41
N THR A 6 -60.62 32.39 -1.23
CA THR A 6 -60.60 31.46 -2.35
C THR A 6 -60.16 30.06 -1.93
N SER A 7 -60.77 29.05 -2.55
CA SER A 7 -60.32 27.66 -2.54
C SER A 7 -59.02 27.50 -3.35
N SER A 8 -57.97 26.96 -2.74
CA SER A 8 -56.77 26.53 -3.45
C SER A 8 -56.48 25.06 -3.12
N ILE A 9 -56.61 24.24 -4.16
CA ILE A 9 -56.04 22.91 -4.29
C ILE A 9 -54.53 23.12 -4.36
N ASP A 10 -53.76 22.51 -3.45
CA ASP A 10 -52.31 22.52 -3.51
C ASP A 10 -51.78 21.10 -3.65
N THR A 11 -51.18 20.87 -4.80
CA THR A 11 -50.45 19.67 -5.21
C THR A 11 -49.04 19.77 -4.63
N PRO A 12 -48.44 18.74 -4.02
CA PRO A 12 -47.03 18.80 -3.67
C PRO A 12 -46.19 18.79 -4.95
N GLY A 13 -45.37 19.83 -5.08
CA GLY A 13 -44.44 20.04 -6.18
C GLY A 13 -43.33 19.00 -6.25
N ASN A 14 -42.85 18.86 -7.49
CA ASN A 14 -41.66 18.12 -7.89
C ASN A 14 -40.37 18.83 -7.42
N ASP A 15 -39.27 18.09 -7.49
CA ASP A 15 -37.86 18.52 -7.43
C ASP A 15 -37.16 18.53 -6.07
N THR A 16 -36.66 17.36 -5.69
CA THR A 16 -35.26 17.25 -5.25
C THR A 16 -34.55 16.23 -6.12
N SER A 17 -33.82 16.75 -7.10
CA SER A 17 -32.76 16.06 -7.83
C SER A 17 -31.70 15.57 -6.84
N THR A 18 -31.79 14.32 -6.41
CA THR A 18 -30.66 13.62 -5.81
C THR A 18 -29.66 13.37 -6.93
N GLY A 19 -28.63 14.21 -6.98
CA GLY A 19 -27.43 13.96 -7.76
C GLY A 19 -26.85 12.62 -7.34
N VAL A 20 -26.98 11.62 -8.22
CA VAL A 20 -26.27 10.36 -8.10
C VAL A 20 -24.82 10.65 -8.42
N SER A 21 -24.01 10.81 -7.36
CA SER A 21 -22.55 10.79 -7.49
C SER A 21 -22.15 9.44 -8.06
N ASN A 22 -21.65 9.46 -9.28
CA ASN A 22 -21.18 8.29 -10.00
C ASN A 22 -19.83 7.87 -9.41
N ASP A 23 -19.84 7.21 -8.25
CA ASP A 23 -18.66 6.55 -7.70
C ASP A 23 -18.38 5.33 -8.57
N GLY A 24 -17.49 5.52 -9.55
CA GLY A 24 -17.02 4.46 -10.43
C GLY A 24 -16.42 3.32 -9.62
N ASP A 25 -17.14 2.19 -9.62
CA ASP A 25 -16.69 0.82 -9.47
C ASP A 25 -15.36 0.64 -8.69
N ARG A 26 -15.38 0.95 -7.39
CA ARG A 26 -14.36 0.42 -6.49
C ARG A 26 -14.73 -1.04 -6.22
N PRO A 27 -13.85 -2.02 -6.43
CA PRO A 27 -14.18 -3.40 -6.12
C PRO A 27 -14.42 -3.52 -4.61
N SER A 28 -15.71 -3.63 -4.26
CA SER A 28 -16.24 -3.73 -2.89
C SER A 28 -16.08 -5.13 -2.30
N THR A 29 -15.36 -6.02 -2.97
CA THR A 29 -15.28 -7.43 -2.60
C THR A 29 -13.81 -7.80 -2.43
N SER A 30 -13.45 -8.18 -1.20
CA SER A 30 -12.15 -8.78 -0.90
C SER A 30 -11.91 -10.00 -1.79
N SER A 31 -10.82 -9.98 -2.57
CA SER A 31 -10.38 -11.11 -3.40
C SER A 31 -9.28 -11.89 -2.68
N LEU A 32 -9.23 -13.20 -2.91
CA LEU A 32 -8.12 -14.06 -2.45
C LEU A 32 -6.98 -14.18 -3.46
N ASP A 33 -7.09 -13.54 -4.62
CA ASP A 33 -5.99 -13.41 -5.59
C ASP A 33 -5.00 -12.33 -5.13
N LEU A 34 -4.11 -12.75 -4.22
CA LEU A 34 -3.17 -11.89 -3.50
C LEU A 34 -1.72 -12.33 -3.77
N GLY A 35 -0.84 -11.36 -4.00
CA GLY A 35 0.59 -11.53 -3.86
C GLY A 35 1.01 -11.59 -2.39
N VAL A 36 2.10 -12.30 -2.10
CA VAL A 36 2.69 -12.42 -0.78
C VAL A 36 4.16 -12.01 -0.83
N ILE A 37 4.56 -11.16 0.11
CA ILE A 37 5.96 -10.86 0.37
C ILE A 37 6.28 -11.18 1.82
N GLY A 38 7.53 -11.52 2.12
CA GLY A 38 7.97 -11.80 3.49
C GLY A 38 9.44 -12.15 3.57
N ASN A 39 10.02 -12.01 4.77
CA ASN A 39 11.43 -12.29 5.03
C ASN A 39 11.66 -13.34 6.14
N CYS A 40 10.63 -14.14 6.45
CA CYS A 40 10.54 -15.08 7.57
C CYS A 40 10.50 -14.43 8.97
N SER A 41 10.40 -13.11 9.07
CA SER A 41 10.05 -12.43 10.33
C SER A 41 8.59 -11.95 10.31
N TYR A 42 8.13 -11.50 9.15
CA TYR A 42 6.75 -11.10 8.88
C TYR A 42 6.37 -11.43 7.44
N SER A 43 5.09 -11.25 7.10
CA SER A 43 4.59 -11.27 5.73
C SER A 43 3.53 -10.18 5.51
N ALA A 44 3.30 -9.85 4.24
CA ALA A 44 2.21 -8.98 3.82
C ALA A 44 1.49 -9.58 2.61
N LEU A 45 0.16 -9.41 2.56
CA LEU A 45 -0.67 -9.77 1.41
C LEU A 45 -1.06 -8.52 0.63
N ILE A 46 -0.88 -8.59 -0.67
CA ILE A 46 -1.00 -7.47 -1.61
C ILE A 46 -1.99 -7.86 -2.70
N ASP A 47 -3.02 -7.06 -2.93
CA ASP A 47 -3.98 -7.33 -4.01
C ASP A 47 -3.50 -6.84 -5.39
N LYS A 48 -4.30 -7.07 -6.44
CA LYS A 48 -3.97 -6.69 -7.82
C LYS A 48 -3.79 -5.18 -8.05
N LEU A 49 -4.34 -4.34 -7.18
CA LEU A 49 -4.17 -2.89 -7.23
C LEU A 49 -2.93 -2.43 -6.45
N GLY A 50 -2.15 -3.37 -5.91
CA GLY A 50 -0.99 -3.05 -5.09
C GLY A 50 -1.40 -2.52 -3.72
N ARG A 51 -2.57 -2.88 -3.18
CA ARG A 51 -2.94 -2.53 -1.81
C ARG A 51 -2.42 -3.60 -0.87
N ILE A 52 -1.70 -3.21 0.18
CA ILE A 52 -1.43 -4.12 1.29
C ILE A 52 -2.70 -4.18 2.13
N VAL A 53 -3.41 -5.30 2.04
CA VAL A 53 -4.71 -5.54 2.69
C VAL A 53 -4.59 -6.39 3.96
N TRP A 54 -3.44 -7.04 4.15
CA TRP A 54 -3.13 -7.78 5.37
C TRP A 54 -1.64 -7.73 5.67
N CYS A 55 -1.27 -7.41 6.91
CA CYS A 55 0.12 -7.50 7.37
C CYS A 55 0.16 -7.47 8.89
N CYS A 56 0.82 -8.46 9.48
CA CYS A 56 1.11 -8.49 10.91
C CYS A 56 2.53 -7.97 11.13
N LEU A 57 2.66 -6.87 11.87
CA LEU A 57 3.94 -6.34 12.31
C LEU A 57 3.97 -6.28 13.83
N PRO A 58 5.13 -6.55 14.47
CA PRO A 58 6.41 -6.85 13.84
C PRO A 58 6.62 -8.35 13.59
N ARG A 59 5.62 -9.18 13.90
CA ARG A 59 5.66 -10.65 13.87
C ARG A 59 4.58 -11.20 12.94
N PHE A 60 4.87 -12.30 12.27
CA PHE A 60 3.93 -12.99 11.39
C PHE A 60 2.62 -13.42 12.10
N ASP A 61 2.69 -13.76 13.38
CA ASP A 61 1.58 -14.23 14.23
C ASP A 61 0.99 -13.13 15.13
N GLY A 62 1.35 -11.86 14.89
CA GLY A 62 0.95 -10.72 15.72
C GLY A 62 -0.35 -10.06 15.28
N ASP A 63 -0.66 -8.95 15.94
CA ASP A 63 -1.75 -8.04 15.59
C ASP A 63 -1.59 -7.49 14.16
N PRO A 64 -2.62 -7.60 13.29
CA PRO A 64 -2.56 -7.04 11.95
C PRO A 64 -2.59 -5.51 11.98
N VAL A 65 -1.49 -4.89 11.54
CA VAL A 65 -1.44 -3.44 11.34
C VAL A 65 -2.25 -3.02 10.11
N PHE A 66 -2.42 -3.94 9.15
CA PHE A 66 -3.34 -3.86 8.02
C PHE A 66 -4.30 -5.04 8.07
N ASN A 67 -5.60 -4.78 8.02
CA ASN A 67 -6.67 -5.77 8.20
C ASN A 67 -7.82 -5.64 7.18
N ALA A 68 -7.66 -4.81 6.14
CA ALA A 68 -8.67 -4.58 5.10
C ALA A 68 -9.12 -5.83 4.35
N LEU A 69 -8.38 -6.95 4.45
CA LEU A 69 -8.82 -8.25 3.97
C LEU A 69 -10.08 -8.76 4.70
N LEU A 70 -10.19 -8.50 6.01
CA LEU A 70 -11.35 -8.91 6.82
C LEU A 70 -12.35 -7.77 7.03
N ASP A 71 -11.90 -6.53 6.97
CA ASP A 71 -12.74 -5.33 7.05
C ASP A 71 -12.51 -4.45 5.81
N PRO A 72 -13.14 -4.75 4.66
CA PRO A 72 -12.92 -4.01 3.42
C PRO A 72 -13.57 -2.62 3.40
N GLY A 73 -14.25 -2.21 4.47
CA GLY A 73 -14.92 -0.91 4.58
C GLY A 73 -13.96 0.25 4.83
N GLU A 74 -14.50 1.44 5.03
CA GLU A 74 -13.70 2.65 5.33
C GLU A 74 -12.91 2.55 6.65
N SER A 75 -13.34 1.66 7.55
CA SER A 75 -12.64 1.34 8.79
C SER A 75 -11.43 0.43 8.58
N GLY A 76 -11.30 -0.26 7.45
CA GLY A 76 -10.20 -1.17 7.17
C GLY A 76 -8.82 -0.50 7.19
N SER A 77 -7.85 -1.10 7.87
CA SER A 77 -6.46 -0.66 7.79
C SER A 77 -5.77 -1.24 6.56
N LEU A 78 -5.13 -0.37 5.79
CA LEU A 78 -4.45 -0.73 4.55
C LEU A 78 -3.33 0.25 4.20
N TRP A 79 -2.51 -0.15 3.23
CA TRP A 79 -1.59 0.73 2.54
C TRP A 79 -1.77 0.65 1.03
N SER A 80 -2.23 1.74 0.42
CA SER A 80 -2.57 1.86 -1.01
C SER A 80 -1.87 3.03 -1.70
N PHE A 81 -1.70 2.85 -3.01
CA PHE A 81 -1.29 3.85 -3.98
C PHE A 81 -2.40 3.97 -5.02
N GLU A 82 -3.16 5.06 -4.98
CA GLU A 82 -4.32 5.28 -5.85
C GLU A 82 -3.97 6.21 -6.98
N LEU A 83 -4.02 5.70 -8.22
CA LEU A 83 -3.76 6.46 -9.43
C LEU A 83 -5.03 7.22 -9.84
N GLU A 84 -4.91 8.54 -10.07
CA GLU A 84 -6.02 9.33 -10.64
C GLU A 84 -6.37 8.80 -12.04
N ASN A 85 -7.67 8.75 -12.36
CA ASN A 85 -8.18 8.21 -13.63
C ASN A 85 -7.69 6.78 -13.92
N PHE A 86 -7.59 5.94 -12.89
CA PHE A 86 -7.20 4.53 -13.02
C PHE A 86 -7.99 3.81 -14.13
N SER A 87 -7.28 2.98 -14.91
CA SER A 87 -7.81 2.16 -15.99
C SER A 87 -7.61 0.68 -15.72
N HIS A 88 -6.36 0.25 -15.54
CA HIS A 88 -6.03 -1.16 -15.33
C HIS A 88 -4.70 -1.33 -14.57
N SER A 89 -4.48 -2.55 -14.08
CA SER A 89 -3.30 -2.94 -13.34
C SER A 89 -2.70 -4.25 -13.85
N GLU A 90 -1.38 -4.37 -13.75
CA GLU A 90 -0.64 -5.59 -14.05
C GLU A 90 0.20 -5.97 -12.82
N GLN A 91 0.23 -7.25 -12.45
CA GLN A 91 1.00 -7.69 -11.29
C GLN A 91 1.73 -9.00 -11.57
N TRP A 92 3.02 -9.04 -11.21
CA TRP A 92 3.86 -10.22 -11.33
C TRP A 92 5.02 -10.17 -10.33
N TYR A 93 5.63 -11.32 -10.04
CA TYR A 93 6.89 -11.35 -9.31
C TYR A 93 8.06 -11.14 -10.26
N GLU A 94 9.04 -10.34 -9.82
CA GLU A 94 10.33 -10.26 -10.51
C GLU A 94 10.93 -11.68 -10.61
N PRO A 95 11.29 -12.15 -11.82
CA PRO A 95 11.63 -13.55 -12.06
C PRO A 95 12.63 -14.14 -11.07
N ASN A 96 12.31 -15.32 -10.54
CA ASN A 96 13.08 -16.07 -9.54
C ASN A 96 13.27 -15.35 -8.19
N THR A 97 12.35 -14.44 -7.84
CA THR A 97 12.37 -13.72 -6.56
C THR A 97 11.01 -13.62 -5.88
N ALA A 98 11.01 -13.30 -4.58
CA ALA A 98 9.82 -12.90 -3.84
C ALA A 98 9.68 -11.36 -3.77
N VAL A 99 10.05 -10.67 -4.85
CA VAL A 99 9.83 -9.22 -5.03
C VAL A 99 8.63 -9.05 -5.96
N LEU A 100 7.59 -8.39 -5.48
CA LEU A 100 6.35 -8.20 -6.23
C LEU A 100 6.38 -6.86 -6.95
N LYS A 101 5.99 -6.85 -8.22
CA LYS A 101 5.79 -5.64 -9.02
C LYS A 101 4.33 -5.51 -9.39
N THR A 102 3.80 -4.31 -9.18
CA THR A 102 2.45 -3.93 -9.61
C THR A 102 2.54 -2.66 -10.43
N ARG A 103 2.05 -2.68 -11.67
CA ARG A 103 1.89 -1.48 -12.49
C ARG A 103 0.45 -1.02 -12.47
N LEU A 104 0.26 0.28 -12.37
CA LEU A 104 -1.04 0.94 -12.47
C LEU A 104 -0.97 1.89 -13.66
N TYR A 105 -2.02 1.87 -14.49
CA TYR A 105 -2.16 2.72 -15.66
C TYR A 105 -3.44 3.54 -15.58
N ASP A 106 -3.37 4.79 -16.00
CA ASP A 106 -4.52 5.67 -16.14
C ASP A 106 -5.21 5.49 -17.50
N THR A 107 -6.35 6.16 -17.70
CA THR A 107 -7.11 6.13 -18.95
C THR A 107 -6.38 6.76 -20.15
N LEU A 108 -5.29 7.50 -19.91
CA LEU A 108 -4.42 8.09 -20.94
C LEU A 108 -3.17 7.22 -21.19
N GLY A 109 -3.03 6.09 -20.53
CA GLY A 109 -1.89 5.17 -20.64
C GLY A 109 -0.64 5.62 -19.89
N GLN A 110 -0.71 6.65 -19.04
CA GLN A 110 0.36 7.02 -18.12
C GLN A 110 0.37 6.07 -16.94
N GLY A 111 1.52 5.74 -16.39
CA GLY A 111 1.58 4.70 -15.37
C GLY A 111 2.72 4.82 -14.38
N VAL A 112 2.57 4.07 -13.29
CA VAL A 112 3.57 3.89 -12.24
C VAL A 112 3.83 2.41 -12.01
N GLU A 113 5.04 2.06 -11.62
CA GLU A 113 5.41 0.73 -11.12
C GLU A 113 5.67 0.82 -9.60
N ILE A 114 5.00 -0.05 -8.85
CA ILE A 114 5.16 -0.24 -7.42
C ILE A 114 5.95 -1.53 -7.23
N THR A 115 7.12 -1.43 -6.62
CA THR A 115 7.94 -2.58 -6.22
C THR A 115 7.80 -2.78 -4.71
N ASP A 116 7.24 -3.92 -4.33
CA ASP A 116 6.97 -4.33 -2.96
C ASP A 116 7.87 -5.50 -2.55
N PHE A 117 8.59 -5.37 -1.44
CA PHE A 117 9.43 -6.44 -0.92
C PHE A 117 9.72 -6.33 0.58
N ALA A 118 10.06 -7.47 1.17
CA ALA A 118 10.57 -7.58 2.53
C ALA A 118 12.08 -7.84 2.47
N PRO A 119 12.95 -6.94 2.98
CA PRO A 119 14.38 -7.10 2.86
C PRO A 119 14.89 -8.38 3.51
N ARG A 120 15.69 -9.15 2.77
CA ARG A 120 16.37 -10.36 3.24
C ARG A 120 17.65 -10.61 2.45
N PHE A 121 18.79 -10.55 3.12
CA PHE A 121 20.08 -10.83 2.49
C PHE A 121 21.19 -11.06 3.54
N PRO A 122 22.31 -11.73 3.20
CA PRO A 122 23.47 -11.82 4.09
C PRO A 122 24.11 -10.44 4.28
N SER A 123 24.39 -10.06 5.53
CA SER A 123 25.14 -8.84 5.85
C SER A 123 25.91 -9.05 7.15
N ARG A 124 27.20 -8.70 7.15
CA ARG A 124 28.07 -8.77 8.34
C ARG A 124 28.00 -10.13 9.06
N GLY A 125 28.06 -11.23 8.30
CA GLY A 125 28.08 -12.60 8.82
C GLY A 125 26.75 -13.16 9.33
N ARG A 126 25.63 -12.44 9.15
CA ARG A 126 24.28 -12.90 9.52
C ARG A 126 23.24 -12.56 8.46
N PHE A 127 22.04 -13.12 8.55
CA PHE A 127 20.93 -12.66 7.72
C PHE A 127 20.40 -11.31 8.24
N PHE A 128 20.46 -10.29 7.39
CA PHE A 128 19.73 -9.05 7.56
C PHE A 128 18.29 -9.27 7.10
N ARG A 129 17.33 -9.14 8.03
CA ARG A 129 15.89 -9.34 7.79
C ARG A 129 15.06 -8.43 8.72
N PRO A 130 15.15 -7.10 8.56
CA PRO A 130 14.48 -6.14 9.42
C PRO A 130 12.95 -6.31 9.33
N GLN A 131 12.24 -5.82 10.33
CA GLN A 131 10.77 -5.77 10.35
C GLN A 131 10.25 -4.54 9.58
N THR A 132 10.89 -4.24 8.45
CA THR A 132 10.61 -3.07 7.63
C THR A 132 10.07 -3.53 6.29
N LEU A 133 8.88 -3.04 5.94
CA LEU A 133 8.26 -3.19 4.63
C LEU A 133 8.73 -2.05 3.73
N VAL A 134 9.22 -2.41 2.55
CA VAL A 134 9.75 -1.43 1.58
C VAL A 134 8.87 -1.42 0.34
N ARG A 135 8.41 -0.23 -0.02
CA ARG A 135 7.67 0.04 -1.24
C ARG A 135 8.37 1.12 -2.02
N ARG A 136 8.58 0.92 -3.31
CA ARG A 136 9.17 1.91 -4.20
C ARG A 136 8.22 2.18 -5.36
N VAL A 137 7.90 3.45 -5.59
CA VAL A 137 7.02 3.89 -6.66
C VAL A 137 7.84 4.61 -7.70
N LEU A 138 7.86 4.11 -8.93
CA LEU A 138 8.59 4.67 -10.06
C LEU A 138 7.61 5.11 -11.15
N PRO A 139 7.78 6.29 -11.75
CA PRO A 139 7.01 6.64 -12.94
C PRO A 139 7.48 5.82 -14.14
N LEU A 140 6.53 5.34 -14.95
CA LEU A 140 6.82 4.64 -16.21
C LEU A 140 6.85 5.60 -17.39
N ASN A 141 5.81 6.43 -17.51
CA ASN A 141 5.64 7.38 -18.60
C ASN A 141 4.62 8.46 -18.20
N GLY A 142 4.73 9.64 -18.82
CA GLY A 142 3.86 10.77 -18.53
C GLY A 142 4.11 11.44 -17.18
N ALA A 143 3.07 12.06 -16.64
CA ALA A 143 3.03 12.73 -15.34
C ALA A 143 1.88 12.15 -14.47
N PRO A 144 1.92 10.84 -14.16
CA PRO A 144 0.86 10.18 -13.39
C PRO A 144 0.71 10.81 -12.01
N ARG A 145 -0.53 10.97 -11.57
CA ARG A 145 -0.88 11.58 -10.28
C ARG A 145 -1.36 10.52 -9.32
N LEU A 146 -0.70 10.42 -8.18
CA LEU A 146 -0.91 9.36 -7.20
C LEU A 146 -1.29 9.94 -5.84
N ARG A 147 -2.29 9.33 -5.21
CA ARG A 147 -2.66 9.54 -3.82
C ARG A 147 -2.16 8.35 -2.98
N VAL A 148 -1.55 8.64 -1.82
CA VAL A 148 -1.07 7.59 -0.90
C VAL A 148 -2.03 7.48 0.28
N LEU A 149 -2.57 6.29 0.51
CA LEU A 149 -3.33 5.98 1.72
C LEU A 149 -2.48 5.06 2.59
N LEU A 150 -2.10 5.50 3.77
CA LEU A 150 -1.41 4.68 4.76
C LEU A 150 -2.13 4.81 6.09
N ARG A 151 -2.98 3.82 6.39
CA ARG A 151 -3.89 3.84 7.55
C ARG A 151 -3.64 2.63 8.44
N PRO A 152 -2.47 2.50 9.09
CA PRO A 152 -2.24 1.41 10.03
C PRO A 152 -3.17 1.58 11.23
N ARG A 153 -3.59 0.45 11.82
CA ARG A 153 -4.35 0.40 13.07
C ARG A 153 -3.69 -0.57 14.03
N PHE A 154 -4.06 -0.49 15.30
CA PHE A 154 -3.60 -1.40 16.34
C PHE A 154 -4.79 -2.02 17.08
N ASP A 155 -4.51 -2.99 17.94
CA ASP A 155 -5.49 -3.73 18.73
C ASP A 155 -6.60 -4.33 17.85
N TRP A 156 -6.20 -5.11 16.85
CA TRP A 156 -7.08 -5.76 15.88
C TRP A 156 -7.96 -4.80 15.09
N GLY A 157 -7.48 -3.58 14.86
CA GLY A 157 -8.21 -2.51 14.16
C GLY A 157 -8.98 -1.55 15.05
N ARG A 158 -9.05 -1.79 16.37
CA ARG A 158 -9.82 -0.95 17.30
C ARG A 158 -9.15 0.38 17.61
N GLU A 159 -7.83 0.40 17.65
CA GLU A 159 -7.05 1.58 18.03
C GLU A 159 -6.57 2.35 16.80
N LEU A 160 -6.91 3.65 16.75
CA LEU A 160 -6.33 4.60 15.81
C LEU A 160 -5.00 5.12 16.35
N PRO A 161 -3.93 5.18 15.53
CA PRO A 161 -2.66 5.71 15.95
C PRO A 161 -2.75 7.22 16.22
N LYS A 162 -2.03 7.69 17.23
CA LYS A 162 -1.64 9.10 17.28
C LYS A 162 -0.56 9.35 16.23
N ILE A 163 -0.79 10.31 15.35
CA ILE A 163 0.14 10.63 14.27
C ILE A 163 1.10 11.75 14.72
N THR A 164 2.39 11.54 14.51
CA THR A 164 3.41 12.60 14.61
C THR A 164 4.29 12.58 13.36
N ARG A 165 4.96 13.70 13.04
CA ARG A 165 5.77 13.80 11.82
C ARG A 165 7.07 14.55 12.05
N GLY A 166 8.07 14.22 11.23
CA GLY A 166 9.24 15.05 10.97
C GLY A 166 9.31 15.45 9.50
N SER A 167 10.49 15.91 9.06
CA SER A 167 10.68 16.39 7.69
C SER A 167 10.63 15.28 6.62
N ASN A 168 10.97 14.05 7.02
CA ASN A 168 11.15 12.89 6.12
C ASN A 168 10.54 11.60 6.69
N HIS A 169 9.71 11.72 7.73
CA HIS A 169 9.09 10.56 8.36
C HIS A 169 7.75 10.90 9.01
N VAL A 170 6.90 9.89 9.13
CA VAL A 170 5.65 9.90 9.89
C VAL A 170 5.70 8.76 10.89
N ARG A 171 5.26 9.01 12.13
CA ARG A 171 5.12 7.99 13.17
C ARG A 171 3.65 7.78 13.47
N TYR A 172 3.26 6.52 13.52
CA TYR A 172 1.95 6.04 13.94
C TYR A 172 2.12 5.41 15.31
N VAL A 173 1.74 6.15 16.35
CA VAL A 173 1.97 5.79 17.76
C VAL A 173 0.72 5.12 18.31
N GLY A 174 0.83 3.82 18.60
CA GLY A 174 -0.16 3.06 19.35
C GLY A 174 0.28 2.83 20.78
N THR A 175 -0.54 2.12 21.54
CA THR A 175 -0.29 1.83 22.95
C THR A 175 0.92 0.92 23.17
N GLU A 176 1.00 -0.18 22.40
CA GLU A 176 2.05 -1.20 22.54
C GLU A 176 3.20 -1.05 21.54
N MET A 177 2.99 -0.33 20.43
CA MET A 177 3.95 -0.22 19.34
C MET A 177 3.87 1.14 18.66
N THR A 178 5.02 1.62 18.19
CA THR A 178 5.10 2.74 17.23
C THR A 178 5.67 2.25 15.92
N LEU A 179 4.96 2.53 14.82
CA LEU A 179 5.48 2.36 13.47
C LEU A 179 6.02 3.69 12.96
N ARG A 180 7.16 3.63 12.25
CA ARG A 180 7.69 4.77 11.52
C ARG A 180 7.72 4.48 10.03
N LEU A 181 7.11 5.37 9.26
CA LEU A 181 7.33 5.50 7.84
C LEU A 181 8.48 6.50 7.61
N ASN A 182 9.56 6.06 6.98
CA ASN A 182 10.54 6.95 6.37
C ASN A 182 10.22 7.09 4.87
N THR A 183 10.10 8.30 4.36
CA THR A 183 9.79 8.53 2.94
C THR A 183 10.40 9.82 2.38
N ASP A 184 10.78 9.79 1.11
CA ASP A 184 11.18 10.97 0.33
C ASP A 184 10.01 11.56 -0.49
N ALA A 185 8.78 11.10 -0.24
CA ALA A 185 7.54 11.69 -0.74
C ALA A 185 7.13 12.92 0.10
N PRO A 186 6.34 13.85 -0.47
CA PRO A 186 5.88 15.02 0.27
C PRO A 186 4.99 14.62 1.46
N ILE A 187 5.48 14.84 2.69
CA ILE A 187 4.81 14.41 3.93
C ILE A 187 3.41 15.00 4.08
N SER A 188 3.20 16.27 3.71
CA SER A 188 1.88 16.90 3.80
C SER A 188 0.87 16.20 2.88
N TYR A 189 1.25 15.88 1.65
CA TYR A 189 0.37 15.20 0.69
C TYR A 189 0.02 13.79 1.15
N LEU A 190 0.95 13.09 1.82
CA LEU A 190 0.67 11.79 2.41
C LEU A 190 -0.34 11.89 3.56
N LEU A 191 -0.18 12.87 4.46
CA LEU A 191 -1.05 13.03 5.63
C LEU A 191 -2.44 13.58 5.27
N ASP A 192 -2.48 14.47 4.28
CA ASP A 192 -3.72 15.08 3.77
C ASP A 192 -4.36 14.20 2.68
N GLU A 193 -3.80 13.01 2.43
CA GLU A 193 -4.22 12.08 1.37
C GLU A 193 -4.52 12.79 0.04
N THR A 194 -3.62 13.69 -0.36
CA THR A 194 -3.76 14.53 -1.55
C THR A 194 -2.91 13.96 -2.68
N ALA A 195 -3.48 13.91 -3.88
CA ALA A 195 -2.76 13.41 -5.05
C ALA A 195 -1.64 14.37 -5.51
N PHE A 196 -0.49 13.80 -5.87
CA PHE A 196 0.67 14.52 -6.41
C PHE A 196 1.27 13.82 -7.62
N VAL A 197 1.96 14.58 -8.47
CA VAL A 197 2.65 14.06 -9.65
C VAL A 197 3.84 13.20 -9.22
N VAL A 198 3.92 11.98 -9.74
CA VAL A 198 5.08 11.10 -9.59
C VAL A 198 6.12 11.48 -10.65
N SER A 199 6.91 12.52 -10.38
CA SER A 199 7.93 13.03 -11.33
C SER A 199 9.28 12.32 -11.24
N ARG A 200 9.50 11.56 -10.17
CA ARG A 200 10.71 10.78 -9.89
C ARG A 200 10.33 9.58 -9.02
N PRO A 201 11.27 8.64 -8.78
CA PRO A 201 11.05 7.59 -7.80
C PRO A 201 10.75 8.17 -6.41
N PHE A 202 9.75 7.60 -5.75
CA PHE A 202 9.44 7.80 -4.34
C PHE A 202 9.59 6.49 -3.58
N ASN A 203 10.17 6.55 -2.39
CA ASN A 203 10.53 5.39 -1.59
C ASN A 203 9.87 5.48 -0.22
N PHE A 204 9.38 4.34 0.27
CA PHE A 204 8.64 4.24 1.51
C PHE A 204 9.14 3.04 2.31
N LEU A 205 9.61 3.29 3.53
CA LEU A 205 10.10 2.25 4.44
C LEU A 205 9.30 2.32 5.74
N LEU A 206 8.39 1.37 5.95
CA LEU A 206 7.54 1.29 7.14
C LEU A 206 8.04 0.18 8.05
N GLY A 207 8.37 0.47 9.30
CA GLY A 207 8.79 -0.54 10.27
C GLY A 207 8.82 -0.01 11.70
N PRO A 208 9.60 -0.63 12.60
CA PRO A 208 9.85 -0.10 13.94
C PRO A 208 10.31 1.36 13.92
N ASP A 209 10.16 2.05 15.04
CA ASP A 209 10.47 3.47 15.21
C ASP A 209 11.99 3.78 15.21
N GLU A 210 12.65 3.46 14.11
CA GLU A 210 14.10 3.57 13.92
C GLU A 210 14.44 4.63 12.86
N THR A 211 15.54 5.34 13.09
CA THR A 211 16.06 6.32 12.13
C THR A 211 16.93 5.60 11.10
N LEU A 212 16.80 5.96 9.83
CA LEU A 212 17.72 5.49 8.80
C LEU A 212 19.08 6.17 8.94
N THR A 213 20.16 5.40 8.82
CA THR A 213 21.53 5.91 8.82
C THR A 213 21.94 6.53 7.48
N GLY A 214 21.29 6.12 6.39
CA GLY A 214 21.54 6.63 5.03
C GLY A 214 20.33 7.35 4.44
N GLY A 215 20.48 7.88 3.22
CA GLY A 215 19.37 8.46 2.47
C GLY A 215 18.26 7.43 2.20
N ILE A 216 17.00 7.88 2.21
CA ILE A 216 15.81 7.00 2.06
C ILE A 216 15.86 6.26 0.71
N GLY A 217 16.08 6.99 -0.39
CA GLY A 217 16.20 6.39 -1.71
C GLY A 217 17.41 5.47 -1.88
N ASP A 218 18.56 5.80 -1.29
CA ASP A 218 19.76 4.94 -1.33
C ASP A 218 19.54 3.64 -0.55
N THR A 219 18.95 3.75 0.64
CA THR A 219 18.61 2.60 1.48
C THR A 219 17.62 1.68 0.78
N ALA A 220 16.54 2.23 0.22
CA ALA A 220 15.53 1.45 -0.50
C ALA A 220 16.11 0.74 -1.73
N ARG A 221 16.94 1.43 -2.53
CA ARG A 221 17.61 0.84 -3.69
C ARG A 221 18.58 -0.27 -3.29
N SER A 222 19.41 -0.03 -2.28
CA SER A 222 20.34 -1.04 -1.76
C SER A 222 19.59 -2.27 -1.25
N PHE A 223 18.53 -2.08 -0.46
CA PHE A 223 17.74 -3.20 0.05
C PHE A 223 17.08 -4.00 -1.08
N GLU A 224 16.56 -3.34 -2.13
CA GLU A 224 16.00 -4.05 -3.27
C GLU A 224 17.07 -4.88 -3.99
N GLN A 225 18.21 -4.26 -4.34
CA GLN A 225 19.28 -4.92 -5.08
C GLN A 225 19.82 -6.15 -4.33
N GLU A 226 20.05 -6.03 -3.03
CA GLU A 226 20.53 -7.12 -2.19
C GLU A 226 19.47 -8.21 -2.03
N THR A 227 18.19 -7.84 -1.88
CA THR A 227 17.08 -8.80 -1.76
C THR A 227 16.86 -9.58 -3.05
N VAL A 228 16.89 -8.91 -4.21
CA VAL A 228 16.82 -9.55 -5.53
C VAL A 228 18.00 -10.50 -5.72
N THR A 229 19.21 -10.07 -5.37
CA THR A 229 20.42 -10.89 -5.46
C THR A 229 20.31 -12.12 -4.56
N TYR A 230 19.88 -11.95 -3.31
CA TYR A 230 19.64 -13.05 -2.38
C TYR A 230 18.67 -14.07 -2.96
N TRP A 231 17.51 -13.64 -3.44
CA TRP A 231 16.50 -14.54 -3.96
C TRP A 231 16.97 -15.27 -5.23
N ARG A 232 17.61 -14.58 -6.17
CA ARG A 232 18.17 -15.23 -7.36
C ARG A 232 19.26 -16.24 -7.02
N ASN A 233 20.06 -15.99 -5.99
CA ASN A 233 21.06 -16.96 -5.50
C ASN A 233 20.38 -18.17 -4.85
N TRP A 234 19.38 -17.93 -4.00
CA TRP A 234 18.63 -18.97 -3.33
C TRP A 234 17.88 -19.87 -4.32
N SER A 235 17.12 -19.28 -5.25
CA SER A 235 16.38 -20.01 -6.29
C SER A 235 17.30 -20.85 -7.17
N ARG A 236 18.50 -20.37 -7.50
CA ARG A 236 19.51 -21.14 -8.25
C ARG A 236 20.13 -22.29 -7.45
N SER A 237 20.15 -22.20 -6.12
CA SER A 237 20.66 -23.26 -5.25
C SER A 237 19.65 -24.38 -5.02
N LEU A 238 18.38 -24.18 -5.39
CA LEU A 238 17.37 -25.22 -5.32
C LEU A 238 17.69 -26.28 -6.37
N ALA A 239 17.91 -27.51 -5.92
CA ALA A 239 18.02 -28.68 -6.76
C ALA A 239 16.88 -29.63 -6.38
N THR A 240 16.15 -30.13 -7.37
CA THR A 240 15.27 -31.27 -7.16
C THR A 240 16.15 -32.47 -6.80
N PRO A 241 15.90 -33.17 -5.68
CA PRO A 241 16.66 -34.39 -5.37
C PRO A 241 16.61 -35.38 -6.53
N LEU A 242 17.69 -36.13 -6.76
CA LEU A 242 17.86 -37.02 -7.92
C LEU A 242 16.70 -38.02 -8.08
N GLU A 243 16.17 -38.49 -6.97
CA GLU A 243 15.05 -39.42 -6.89
C GLU A 243 13.72 -38.85 -7.44
N TRP A 244 13.61 -37.53 -7.63
CA TRP A 244 12.41 -36.85 -8.14
C TRP A 244 12.62 -36.20 -9.53
N GLN A 245 13.74 -36.46 -10.21
CA GLN A 245 14.06 -35.83 -11.50
C GLN A 245 13.50 -36.56 -12.73
N GLY A 246 12.98 -37.78 -12.58
CA GLY A 246 12.55 -38.64 -13.69
C GLY A 246 11.08 -39.08 -13.67
N ALA A 247 10.24 -38.44 -12.85
CA ALA A 247 8.80 -38.72 -12.75
C ALA A 247 7.97 -37.84 -13.68
#